data_AF-A0A357SYQ1-F1
#
_entry.id   AF-A0A357SYQ1-F1
#
_cell.length_a   1.000
_cell.length_b   1.000
_cell.length_c   1.000
_cell.angle_alpha   90.00
_cell.angle_beta   90.00
_cell.angle_gamma   90.00
#
_symmetry.space_group_name_H-M   'P 1'
#
loop_
_entity.id
_entity.type
_entity.pdbx_description
1 polymer ?
#
loop_
_entity_poly.entity_id
_entity_poly.type
_entity_poly.pdbx_seq_one_letter_code
_entity_poly.pdbx_strand_id
1 'polypeptide(L)'
;DCTGCGNCVDICPAKGQPITMVSLEEIVNEEVKNYKFAESLPKPEVEISPETVKGSQFRQPLFEFSGACAGCGETPYVKLVTQLFGDRMIVANATGCSSIYGGSAPTCPYTVNENGHGPAWANSLFEDNAEFGFGMNLAVLQRRNKLADLINQALELGINGELKIAFAEWLQSKDEAEASRKAGDK
;
A
#
# COMPACT_ATOMS: atom_id res chain seq x y z
N ASP A 1 1.89 -16.91 -9.60
CA ASP A 1 1.89 -16.13 -8.34
C ASP A 1 2.51 -16.85 -7.17
N CYS A 2 2.02 -18.04 -6.79
CA CYS A 2 2.77 -18.90 -5.87
C CYS A 2 4.07 -19.38 -6.53
N THR A 3 5.18 -19.36 -5.79
CA THR A 3 6.51 -19.82 -6.26
C THR A 3 6.90 -21.18 -5.65
N GLY A 4 6.05 -21.77 -4.81
CA GLY A 4 6.33 -23.04 -4.15
C GLY A 4 7.40 -22.98 -3.05
N CYS A 5 7.73 -21.79 -2.51
CA CYS A 5 8.81 -21.63 -1.54
C CYS A 5 8.58 -22.30 -0.17
N GLY A 6 7.33 -22.64 0.16
CA GLY A 6 6.97 -23.33 1.40
C GLY A 6 6.93 -22.47 2.68
N ASN A 7 7.21 -21.16 2.62
CA ASN A 7 7.26 -20.33 3.84
C ASN A 7 5.93 -20.25 4.59
N CYS A 8 4.79 -20.27 3.89
CA CYS A 8 3.47 -20.25 4.53
C CYS A 8 3.17 -21.54 5.32
N VAL A 9 3.70 -22.67 4.89
CA VAL A 9 3.58 -23.96 5.60
C VAL A 9 4.50 -23.98 6.82
N ASP A 10 5.75 -23.55 6.64
CA ASP A 10 6.77 -23.54 7.70
C ASP A 10 6.37 -22.65 8.90
N ILE A 11 5.83 -21.46 8.63
CA ILE A 11 5.46 -20.51 9.69
C ILE A 11 4.11 -20.84 10.35
N CYS A 12 3.35 -21.81 9.84
CA CYS A 12 1.99 -22.08 10.33
C CYS A 12 2.01 -22.55 11.80
N PRO A 13 1.46 -21.79 12.75
CA PRO A 13 1.54 -22.12 14.18
C PRO A 13 0.49 -23.15 14.62
N ALA A 14 -0.39 -23.58 13.70
CA ALA A 14 -1.51 -24.45 14.02
C ALA A 14 -1.07 -25.90 14.24
N LYS A 15 -1.73 -26.57 15.18
CA LYS A 15 -1.57 -28.02 15.35
C LYS A 15 -2.23 -28.74 14.17
N GLY A 16 -1.61 -29.81 13.68
CA GLY A 16 -2.21 -30.70 12.67
C GLY A 16 -1.99 -30.35 11.20
N GLN A 17 -0.94 -29.57 10.86
CA GLN A 17 -0.53 -29.24 9.49
C GLN A 17 -1.70 -28.85 8.55
N PRO A 18 -2.45 -27.77 8.84
CA PRO A 18 -3.62 -27.39 8.05
C PRO A 18 -3.27 -26.85 6.65
N ILE A 19 -1.99 -26.58 6.38
CA ILE A 19 -1.49 -26.19 5.06
C ILE A 19 -0.43 -27.22 4.67
N THR A 20 -0.61 -27.89 3.54
CA THR A 20 0.30 -28.92 3.03
C THR A 20 0.71 -28.62 1.59
N MET A 21 1.97 -28.85 1.27
CA MET A 21 2.46 -28.74 -0.11
C MET A 21 2.00 -29.94 -0.93
N VAL A 22 1.38 -29.69 -2.09
CA VAL A 22 0.94 -30.70 -3.07
C VAL A 22 1.42 -30.31 -4.46
N SER A 23 1.34 -31.24 -5.43
CA SER A 23 1.71 -30.95 -6.81
C SER A 23 0.71 -29.98 -7.45
N LEU A 24 1.20 -28.92 -8.09
CA LEU A 24 0.34 -27.91 -8.73
C LEU A 24 -0.56 -28.54 -9.80
N GLU A 25 -0.04 -29.50 -10.57
CA GLU A 25 -0.77 -30.14 -11.67
C GLU A 25 -2.05 -30.86 -11.20
N GLU A 26 -2.06 -31.32 -9.96
CA GLU A 26 -3.20 -32.03 -9.37
C GLU A 26 -4.36 -31.09 -9.02
N ILE A 27 -4.07 -29.83 -8.66
CA ILE A 27 -5.04 -28.90 -8.05
C ILE A 27 -5.28 -27.61 -8.85
N VAL A 28 -4.43 -27.29 -9.84
CA VAL A 28 -4.43 -25.97 -10.51
C VAL A 28 -5.80 -25.60 -11.10
N ASN A 29 -6.52 -26.55 -11.68
CA ASN A 29 -7.81 -26.28 -12.31
C ASN A 29 -8.89 -25.91 -11.29
N GLU A 30 -8.82 -26.46 -10.08
CA GLU A 30 -9.75 -26.17 -8.99
C GLU A 30 -9.35 -24.88 -8.29
N GLU A 31 -8.07 -24.72 -7.95
CA GLU A 31 -7.60 -23.54 -7.23
C GLU A 31 -7.66 -22.26 -8.05
N VAL A 32 -7.54 -22.33 -9.38
CA VAL A 32 -7.80 -21.16 -10.24
C VAL A 32 -9.26 -20.71 -10.13
N LYS A 33 -10.22 -21.63 -9.98
CA LYS A 33 -11.64 -21.29 -9.80
C LYS A 33 -11.88 -20.71 -8.41
N ASN A 34 -11.30 -21.33 -7.37
CA ASN A 34 -11.40 -20.87 -5.99
C ASN A 34 -10.80 -19.46 -5.83
N TYR A 35 -9.61 -19.23 -6.38
CA TYR A 35 -8.94 -17.93 -6.36
C TYR A 35 -9.78 -16.85 -7.04
N LYS A 36 -10.28 -17.11 -8.26
CA LYS A 36 -11.13 -16.15 -8.99
C LYS A 36 -12.40 -15.79 -8.23
N PHE A 37 -13.03 -16.79 -7.58
CA PHE A 37 -14.18 -16.52 -6.73
C PHE A 37 -13.80 -15.67 -5.50
N ALA A 38 -12.71 -16.03 -4.81
CA ALA A 38 -12.23 -15.29 -3.65
C ALA A 38 -11.84 -13.84 -3.96
N GLU A 39 -11.19 -13.60 -5.09
CA GLU A 39 -10.83 -12.27 -5.59
C GLU A 39 -12.06 -11.42 -5.92
N SER A 40 -13.16 -12.06 -6.35
CA SER A 40 -14.42 -11.38 -6.64
C SER A 40 -15.27 -11.02 -5.42
N LEU A 41 -14.88 -11.48 -4.22
CA LEU A 41 -15.65 -11.22 -3.00
C LEU A 41 -15.62 -9.73 -2.64
N PRO A 42 -16.74 -9.19 -2.11
CA PRO A 42 -16.74 -7.83 -1.59
C PRO A 42 -15.81 -7.71 -0.39
N LYS A 43 -15.36 -6.49 -0.10
CA LYS A 43 -14.60 -6.23 1.10
C LYS A 43 -15.44 -6.57 2.34
N PRO A 44 -14.88 -7.30 3.31
CA PRO A 44 -15.62 -7.65 4.51
C PRO A 44 -15.90 -6.39 5.35
N GLU A 45 -17.14 -6.22 5.80
CA GLU A 45 -17.54 -5.20 6.76
C GLU A 45 -17.10 -5.58 8.18
N VAL A 46 -15.78 -5.67 8.39
CA VAL A 46 -15.21 -6.04 9.70
C VAL A 46 -14.13 -5.04 10.08
N GLU A 47 -14.30 -4.43 11.25
CA GLU A 47 -13.30 -3.55 11.84
C GLU A 47 -12.28 -4.37 12.62
N ILE A 48 -11.06 -4.47 12.09
CA ILE A 48 -9.94 -5.14 12.75
C ILE A 48 -8.76 -4.17 12.78
N SER A 49 -8.16 -3.99 13.96
CA SER A 49 -7.01 -3.11 14.12
C SER A 49 -5.84 -3.55 13.21
N PRO A 50 -5.32 -2.66 12.35
CA PRO A 50 -4.20 -2.95 11.46
C PRO A 50 -2.87 -3.14 12.21
N GLU A 51 -2.81 -2.78 13.49
CA GLU A 51 -1.59 -2.86 14.33
C GLU A 51 -1.29 -4.29 14.82
N THR A 52 -2.12 -5.26 14.46
CA THR A 52 -1.91 -6.67 14.77
C THR A 52 -1.47 -7.45 13.54
N VAL A 53 -0.75 -8.56 13.73
CA VAL A 53 -0.39 -9.48 12.63
C VAL A 53 -1.64 -9.91 11.87
N LYS A 54 -2.70 -10.32 12.56
CA LYS A 54 -3.98 -10.72 11.94
C LYS A 54 -4.62 -9.56 11.16
N GLY A 55 -4.76 -8.39 11.79
CA GLY A 55 -5.49 -7.28 11.20
C GLY A 55 -4.80 -6.63 10.01
N SER A 56 -3.46 -6.51 10.04
CA SER A 56 -2.70 -6.04 8.88
C SER A 56 -2.93 -6.92 7.63
N GLN A 57 -3.15 -8.23 7.81
CA GLN A 57 -3.38 -9.14 6.68
C GLN A 57 -4.81 -9.09 6.12
N PHE A 58 -5.75 -8.45 6.81
CA PHE A 58 -7.07 -8.12 6.22
C PHE A 58 -7.03 -6.88 5.32
N ARG A 59 -5.93 -6.12 5.32
CA ARG A 59 -5.73 -5.02 4.38
C ARG A 59 -5.19 -5.57 3.07
N GLN A 60 -5.74 -5.07 1.95
CA GLN A 60 -5.28 -5.43 0.62
C GLN A 60 -3.77 -5.16 0.50
N PRO A 61 -2.95 -6.15 0.08
CA PRO A 61 -1.57 -5.90 -0.28
C PRO A 61 -1.51 -5.03 -1.54
N LEU A 62 -0.71 -3.95 -1.54
CA LEU A 62 -0.50 -3.12 -2.74
C LEU A 62 0.89 -3.34 -3.35
N PHE A 63 1.48 -4.49 -3.02
CA PHE A 63 2.70 -5.03 -3.63
C PHE A 63 2.51 -6.54 -3.76
N GLU A 64 2.33 -7.01 -4.99
CA GLU A 64 1.97 -8.39 -5.30
C GLU A 64 2.68 -8.90 -6.57
N PHE A 65 2.90 -10.21 -6.63
CA PHE A 65 3.38 -10.94 -7.83
C PHE A 65 4.66 -10.39 -8.48
N SER A 66 5.58 -9.88 -7.66
CA SER A 66 6.91 -9.43 -8.09
C SER A 66 7.79 -10.54 -8.66
N GLY A 67 8.80 -10.18 -9.45
CA GLY A 67 9.82 -11.10 -9.97
C GLY A 67 10.90 -11.53 -8.97
N ALA A 68 10.68 -11.37 -7.66
CA ALA A 68 11.63 -11.78 -6.64
C ALA A 68 11.80 -13.31 -6.57
N CYS A 69 12.90 -13.78 -5.97
CA CYS A 69 13.16 -15.20 -5.79
C CYS A 69 12.10 -15.88 -4.91
N ALA A 70 11.94 -17.20 -5.07
CA ALA A 70 11.12 -18.01 -4.18
C ALA A 70 11.63 -17.89 -2.73
N GLY A 71 10.79 -17.39 -1.83
CA GLY A 71 11.14 -17.15 -0.43
C GLY A 71 12.10 -15.97 -0.21
N CYS A 72 12.05 -14.96 -1.09
CA CYS A 72 12.78 -13.71 -0.90
C CYS A 72 12.47 -13.09 0.47
N GLY A 73 13.52 -12.72 1.21
CA GLY A 73 13.39 -12.08 2.53
C GLY A 73 13.01 -10.60 2.48
N GLU A 74 13.02 -9.94 1.31
CA GLU A 74 12.76 -8.49 1.20
C GLU A 74 11.26 -8.16 1.01
N THR A 75 10.58 -8.88 0.10
CA THR A 75 9.22 -8.54 -0.33
C THR A 75 8.14 -8.62 0.76
N PRO A 76 8.21 -9.50 1.79
CA PRO A 76 7.24 -9.47 2.88
C PRO A 76 7.24 -8.15 3.65
N TYR A 77 8.39 -7.49 3.80
CA TYR A 77 8.49 -6.18 4.45
C TYR A 77 7.82 -5.09 3.63
N VAL A 78 8.14 -5.01 2.32
CA VAL A 78 7.51 -4.04 1.40
C VAL A 78 5.99 -4.24 1.38
N LYS A 79 5.53 -5.49 1.23
CA LYS A 79 4.10 -5.84 1.25
C LYS A 79 3.42 -5.34 2.53
N LEU A 80 3.99 -5.61 3.71
CA LEU A 80 3.40 -5.16 4.97
C LEU A 80 3.32 -3.62 5.06
N VAL A 81 4.36 -2.90 4.63
CA VAL A 81 4.33 -1.43 4.59
C VAL A 81 3.20 -0.93 3.68
N THR A 82 2.98 -1.57 2.52
CA THR A 82 1.86 -1.20 1.64
C THR A 82 0.49 -1.48 2.26
N GLN A 83 0.34 -2.53 3.07
CA GLN A 83 -0.91 -2.83 3.77
C GLN A 83 -1.25 -1.79 4.84
N LEU A 84 -0.24 -1.15 5.43
CA LEU A 84 -0.42 -0.14 6.48
C LEU A 84 -0.57 1.27 5.91
N PHE A 85 0.22 1.62 4.90
CA PHE A 85 0.35 3.02 4.43
C PHE A 85 0.22 3.18 2.91
N GLY A 86 -0.02 2.10 2.16
CA GLY A 86 0.04 2.08 0.70
C GLY A 86 -0.95 3.00 -0.01
N ASP A 87 -2.07 3.32 0.63
CA ASP A 87 -3.08 4.25 0.08
C ASP A 87 -2.55 5.69 -0.11
N ARG A 88 -1.46 6.06 0.57
CA ARG A 88 -0.94 7.44 0.59
C ARG A 88 0.58 7.55 0.58
N MET A 89 1.29 6.50 0.17
CA MET A 89 2.76 6.48 0.20
C MET A 89 3.37 6.78 -1.17
N ILE A 90 4.59 7.31 -1.15
CA ILE A 90 5.46 7.49 -2.32
C ILE A 90 6.76 6.77 -2.01
N VAL A 91 7.27 5.98 -2.95
CA VAL A 91 8.47 5.15 -2.81
C VAL A 91 9.60 5.71 -3.69
N ALA A 92 10.66 6.18 -3.04
CA ALA A 92 11.97 6.37 -3.65
C ALA A 92 12.80 5.09 -3.41
N ASN A 93 13.01 4.31 -4.47
CA ASN A 93 13.70 3.03 -4.40
C ASN A 93 15.12 3.15 -4.96
N ALA A 94 16.13 2.72 -4.20
CA ALA A 94 17.51 2.66 -4.69
C ALA A 94 17.66 1.56 -5.74
N THR A 95 18.64 1.67 -6.63
CA THR A 95 18.95 0.58 -7.56
C THR A 95 19.50 -0.64 -6.80
N GLY A 96 18.95 -1.82 -7.09
CA GLY A 96 19.30 -3.08 -6.42
C GLY A 96 18.24 -4.15 -6.64
N CYS A 97 18.25 -5.24 -5.87
CA CYS A 97 17.22 -6.28 -5.96
C CYS A 97 15.81 -5.70 -5.90
N SER A 98 15.59 -4.74 -5.00
CA SER A 98 14.30 -4.08 -4.83
C SER A 98 13.83 -3.25 -6.01
N SER A 99 14.73 -2.64 -6.79
CA SER A 99 14.35 -2.00 -8.06
C SER A 99 14.12 -3.01 -9.17
N ILE A 100 14.82 -4.15 -9.15
CA ILE A 100 14.66 -5.21 -10.15
C ILE A 100 13.33 -5.91 -9.98
N TYR A 101 13.02 -6.43 -8.80
CA TYR A 101 11.72 -7.07 -8.58
C TYR A 101 10.58 -6.05 -8.55
N GLY A 102 10.88 -4.78 -8.25
CA GLY A 102 9.92 -3.69 -8.04
C GLY A 102 9.59 -2.85 -9.27
N GLY A 103 10.41 -2.90 -10.33
CA GLY A 103 10.30 -1.99 -11.47
C GLY A 103 11.01 -2.45 -12.74
N SER A 104 11.04 -3.76 -13.04
CA SER A 104 11.53 -4.27 -14.32
C SER A 104 10.40 -4.29 -15.36
N ALA A 105 10.49 -3.39 -16.34
CA ALA A 105 9.53 -3.30 -17.43
C ALA A 105 9.34 -4.65 -18.15
N PRO A 106 8.10 -5.01 -18.55
CA PRO A 106 6.88 -4.19 -18.51
C PRO A 106 6.03 -4.35 -17.24
N THR A 107 6.45 -5.17 -16.27
CA THR A 107 5.61 -5.55 -15.12
C THR A 107 5.84 -4.63 -13.94
N CYS A 108 4.76 -4.12 -13.34
CA CYS A 108 4.78 -3.38 -12.08
C CYS A 108 4.07 -4.20 -10.99
N PRO A 109 4.77 -4.62 -9.91
CA PRO A 109 4.15 -5.34 -8.80
C PRO A 109 3.41 -4.43 -7.80
N TYR A 110 3.63 -3.12 -7.88
CA TYR A 110 2.83 -2.16 -7.11
C TYR A 110 1.47 -1.99 -7.79
N THR A 111 0.41 -2.16 -7.01
CA THR A 111 -0.98 -2.11 -7.49
C THR A 111 -1.78 -1.03 -6.74
N VAL A 112 -3.06 -0.88 -7.09
CA VAL A 112 -3.98 0.08 -6.48
C VAL A 112 -5.09 -0.63 -5.73
N ASN A 113 -5.68 0.06 -4.75
CA ASN A 113 -6.91 -0.37 -4.13
C ASN A 113 -8.14 -0.06 -5.00
N GLU A 114 -9.33 -0.43 -4.54
CA GLU A 114 -10.60 -0.20 -5.26
C GLU A 114 -10.89 1.26 -5.61
N ASN A 115 -10.30 2.23 -4.87
CA ASN A 115 -10.44 3.66 -5.14
C ASN A 115 -9.42 4.15 -6.17
N GLY A 116 -8.57 3.26 -6.71
CA GLY A 116 -7.48 3.62 -7.61
C GLY A 116 -6.27 4.24 -6.91
N HIS A 117 -6.19 4.17 -5.58
CA HIS A 117 -5.07 4.70 -4.81
C HIS A 117 -4.03 3.61 -4.52
N GLY A 118 -2.75 3.94 -4.64
CA GLY A 118 -1.67 3.03 -4.31
C GLY A 118 -0.30 3.72 -4.29
N PRO A 119 0.77 2.96 -3.99
CA PRO A 119 2.12 3.51 -3.91
C PRO A 119 2.57 4.08 -5.26
N ALA A 120 2.94 5.36 -5.30
CA ALA A 120 3.68 5.90 -6.43
C ALA A 120 5.15 5.50 -6.30
N TRP A 121 5.72 4.84 -7.30
CA TRP A 121 7.08 4.29 -7.24
C TRP A 121 8.01 4.97 -8.24
N ALA A 122 9.23 5.26 -7.81
CA ALA A 122 10.31 5.70 -8.71
C ALA A 122 11.67 5.21 -8.22
N ASN A 123 12.55 4.89 -9.17
CA ASN A 123 13.98 4.65 -8.95
C ASN A 123 14.76 5.70 -9.73
N SER A 124 15.62 6.46 -9.03
CA SER A 124 16.57 7.38 -9.65
C SER A 124 17.84 6.61 -10.01
N LEU A 125 18.90 6.72 -9.21
CA LEU A 125 20.15 6.01 -9.38
C LEU A 125 20.45 5.14 -8.15
N PHE A 126 21.63 4.54 -8.16
CA PHE A 126 22.07 3.69 -7.07
C PHE A 126 22.52 4.52 -5.86
N GLU A 127 23.23 5.61 -6.14
CA GLU A 127 23.94 6.44 -5.19
C GLU A 127 23.12 7.59 -4.60
N ASP A 128 21.97 7.94 -5.20
CA ASP A 128 21.24 9.19 -4.90
C ASP A 128 19.87 8.99 -4.23
N ASN A 129 19.53 7.78 -3.80
CA ASN A 129 18.17 7.46 -3.38
C ASN A 129 17.66 8.31 -2.20
N ALA A 130 18.56 8.67 -1.27
CA ALA A 130 18.20 9.43 -0.09
C ALA A 130 17.81 10.87 -0.45
N GLU A 131 18.65 11.58 -1.19
CA GLU A 131 18.37 12.93 -1.69
C GLU A 131 17.21 12.95 -2.70
N PHE A 132 17.02 11.88 -3.47
CA PHE A 132 15.86 11.71 -4.35
C PHE A 132 14.56 11.67 -3.54
N GLY A 133 14.49 10.83 -2.50
CA GLY A 133 13.35 10.78 -1.59
C GLY A 133 13.16 12.07 -0.79
N PHE A 134 14.25 12.74 -0.41
CA PHE A 134 14.18 14.05 0.25
C PHE A 134 13.58 15.13 -0.68
N GLY A 135 13.95 15.13 -1.95
CA GLY A 135 13.36 15.99 -2.97
C GLY A 135 11.86 15.76 -3.13
N MET A 136 11.41 14.50 -3.14
CA MET A 136 9.97 14.17 -3.13
C MET A 136 9.26 14.76 -1.92
N ASN A 137 9.86 14.65 -0.73
CA ASN A 137 9.30 15.20 0.50
C ASN A 137 9.16 16.73 0.43
N LEU A 138 10.18 17.45 -0.06
CA LEU A 138 10.12 18.90 -0.25
C LEU A 138 9.00 19.29 -1.23
N ALA A 139 8.84 18.54 -2.33
CA ALA A 139 7.79 18.76 -3.29
C ALA A 139 6.39 18.53 -2.68
N VAL A 140 6.18 17.45 -1.92
CA VAL A 140 4.91 17.18 -1.24
C VAL A 140 4.59 18.27 -0.23
N LEU A 141 5.57 18.70 0.57
CA LEU A 141 5.43 19.81 1.51
C LEU A 141 4.99 21.10 0.80
N GLN A 142 5.66 21.45 -0.30
CA GLN A 142 5.32 22.64 -1.08
C GLN A 142 3.90 22.57 -1.64
N ARG A 143 3.49 21.43 -2.20
CA ARG A 143 2.14 21.24 -2.73
C ARG A 143 1.08 21.34 -1.63
N ARG A 144 1.35 20.78 -0.45
CA ARG A 144 0.44 20.83 0.69
C ARG A 144 0.34 22.24 1.28
N ASN A 145 1.44 22.99 1.35
CA ASN A 145 1.44 24.39 1.75
C ASN A 145 0.63 25.24 0.78
N LYS A 146 0.80 25.02 -0.53
CA LYS A 146 -0.01 25.72 -1.54
C LYS A 146 -1.50 25.44 -1.37
N LEU A 147 -1.89 24.21 -1.04
CA LEU A 147 -3.29 23.88 -0.74
C LEU A 147 -3.78 24.61 0.52
N ALA A 148 -2.98 24.66 1.58
CA ALA A 148 -3.31 25.41 2.79
C ALA A 148 -3.52 26.90 2.52
N ASP A 149 -2.67 27.52 1.68
CA ASP A 149 -2.82 28.92 1.27
C ASP A 149 -4.15 29.15 0.54
N LEU A 150 -4.52 28.25 -0.38
CA LEU A 150 -5.77 28.33 -1.13
C LEU A 150 -6.99 28.16 -0.20
N ILE A 151 -6.90 27.26 0.78
CA ILE A 151 -7.94 27.08 1.79
C ILE A 151 -8.10 28.34 2.64
N ASN A 152 -7.00 28.96 3.10
CA ASN A 152 -7.05 30.23 3.83
C ASN A 152 -7.69 31.35 2.99
N GLN A 153 -7.33 31.48 1.71
CA GLN A 153 -7.96 32.44 0.80
C GLN A 153 -9.47 32.20 0.67
N ALA A 154 -9.90 30.94 0.56
CA ALA A 154 -11.33 30.61 0.51
C ALA A 154 -12.06 31.00 1.80
N LEU A 155 -11.43 30.81 2.97
CA LEU A 155 -11.98 31.23 4.26
C LEU A 155 -12.13 32.76 4.37
N GLU A 156 -11.15 33.52 3.85
CA GLU A 156 -11.21 34.98 3.78
C GLU A 156 -12.33 35.50 2.87
N LEU A 157 -12.66 34.75 1.81
CA LEU A 157 -13.78 35.05 0.91
C LEU A 157 -15.17 34.78 1.53
N GLY A 158 -15.22 34.28 2.78
CA GLY A 158 -16.46 34.13 3.52
C GLY A 158 -17.27 32.87 3.20
N ILE A 159 -16.61 31.78 2.78
CA ILE A 159 -17.28 30.46 2.68
C ILE A 159 -17.95 30.09 4.01
N ASN A 160 -19.05 29.34 3.94
CA ASN A 160 -19.90 29.03 5.09
C ASN A 160 -20.32 27.55 5.10
N GLY A 161 -21.07 27.17 6.14
CA GLY A 161 -21.60 25.82 6.29
C GLY A 161 -20.51 24.76 6.48
N GLU A 162 -20.78 23.56 5.98
CA GLU A 162 -19.94 22.37 6.13
C GLU A 162 -18.55 22.56 5.51
N LEU A 163 -18.45 23.26 4.38
CA LEU A 163 -17.18 23.50 3.70
C LEU A 163 -16.21 24.32 4.57
N LYS A 164 -16.71 25.36 5.27
CA LYS A 164 -15.91 26.14 6.21
C LYS A 164 -15.37 25.27 7.35
N ILE A 165 -16.22 24.37 7.87
CA ILE A 165 -15.87 23.47 8.97
C ILE A 165 -14.78 22.48 8.51
N ALA A 166 -14.98 21.82 7.37
CA ALA A 166 -14.01 20.88 6.80
C ALA A 166 -12.64 21.55 6.54
N PHE A 167 -12.65 22.76 5.98
CA PHE A 167 -11.43 23.52 5.71
C PHE A 167 -10.68 23.91 6.99
N ALA A 168 -11.39 24.36 8.03
CA ALA A 168 -10.79 24.69 9.30
C ALA A 168 -10.22 23.45 10.01
N GLU A 169 -10.96 22.33 10.02
CA GLU A 169 -10.50 21.05 10.57
C GLU A 169 -9.27 20.52 9.82
N TRP A 170 -9.28 20.58 8.48
CA TRP A 170 -8.15 20.15 7.67
C TRP A 170 -6.91 21.02 7.92
N LEU A 171 -7.04 22.34 8.06
CA LEU A 171 -5.89 23.19 8.39
C LEU A 171 -5.27 22.87 9.75
N GLN A 172 -6.08 22.52 10.74
CA GLN A 172 -5.61 22.15 12.09
C GLN A 172 -4.97 20.76 12.13
N SER A 173 -5.39 19.87 11.22
CA SER A 173 -5.05 18.44 11.27
C SER A 173 -4.38 17.89 10.01
N LYS A 174 -4.02 18.75 9.05
CA LYS A 174 -2.93 18.46 8.11
C LYS A 174 -1.73 18.00 8.96
N ASP A 175 -0.72 17.32 8.47
CA ASP A 175 0.36 16.74 9.28
C ASP A 175 -0.06 15.53 10.16
N GLU A 176 -1.32 15.40 10.57
CA GLU A 176 -1.86 14.17 11.18
C GLU A 176 -2.53 13.26 10.14
N ALA A 177 -2.07 12.01 10.00
CA ALA A 177 -2.45 11.15 8.89
C ALA A 177 -3.95 10.80 8.84
N GLU A 178 -4.53 10.38 9.96
CA GLU A 178 -5.94 9.99 10.03
C GLU A 178 -6.86 11.21 10.03
N ALA A 179 -6.51 12.23 10.80
CA ALA A 179 -7.33 13.42 10.94
C ALA A 179 -7.38 14.26 9.65
N SER A 180 -6.25 14.40 8.92
CA SER A 180 -6.25 15.08 7.63
C SER A 180 -7.08 14.37 6.56
N ARG A 181 -7.09 13.02 6.55
CA ARG A 181 -7.99 12.26 5.66
C ARG A 181 -9.44 12.49 6.04
N LYS A 182 -9.79 12.31 7.31
CA LYS A 182 -11.15 12.49 7.80
C LYS A 182 -11.71 13.88 7.50
N ALA A 183 -10.88 14.92 7.59
CA ALA A 183 -11.27 16.28 7.24
C ALA A 183 -11.29 16.52 5.72
N GLY A 184 -10.39 15.87 4.95
CA GLY A 184 -10.29 16.03 3.50
C GLY A 184 -11.34 15.28 2.69
N ASP A 185 -11.89 14.19 3.22
CA ASP A 185 -12.93 13.38 2.58
C ASP A 185 -14.36 13.91 2.84
N LYS A 186 -14.51 14.91 3.73
CA LYS A 186 -15.78 15.62 3.99
C LYS A 186 -16.06 16.63 2.88
#